data_AF-A0A1S3KBS8-F1
#
_entry.id   AF-A0A1S3KBS8-F1
#
_cell.length_a   1.000
_cell.length_b   1.000
_cell.length_c   1.000
_cell.angle_alpha   90.00
_cell.angle_beta   90.00
_cell.angle_gamma   90.00
#
_symmetry.space_group_name_H-M   'P 1'
#
loop_
_entity.id
_entity.type
_entity.pdbx_description
1 polymer ?
#
loop_
_entity_poly.entity_id
_entity_poly.type
_entity_poly.pdbx_seq_one_letter_code
_entity_poly.pdbx_strand_id
1 'polypeptide(L)'
;MEVGRLEVVEPENPEDETCRTFVMYNEDHTLGNSLRYIIMKNPEVQFCGYSVPHPSESKINLRIQTNGPPAVDVLRRGLVELTAVCEHVLTTFETTVNNFKREQGSAEPMDTS
;
A
#
# COMPACT_ATOMS: atom_id res chain seq x y z
N MET A 1 4.33 -15.82 -13.00
CA MET A 1 3.68 -14.69 -12.31
C MET A 1 3.70 -13.55 -13.30
N GLU A 2 2.54 -13.10 -13.75
CA GLU A 2 2.45 -11.93 -14.62
C GLU A 2 2.86 -10.71 -13.79
N VAL A 3 3.88 -9.97 -14.24
CA VAL A 3 4.36 -8.78 -13.55
C VAL A 3 3.29 -7.70 -13.70
N GLY A 4 2.86 -7.09 -12.60
CA GLY A 4 1.85 -6.02 -12.63
C GLY A 4 2.24 -4.92 -13.63
N ARG A 5 1.28 -4.50 -14.46
CA ARG A 5 1.49 -3.44 -15.47
C ARG A 5 1.07 -2.09 -14.86
N LEU A 6 1.96 -1.11 -14.96
CA LEU A 6 1.76 0.27 -14.52
C LEU A 6 1.86 1.20 -15.73
N GLU A 7 0.86 2.07 -15.90
CA GLU A 7 0.87 3.12 -16.91
C GLU A 7 0.67 4.49 -16.28
N VAL A 8 1.23 5.52 -16.90
CA VAL A 8 1.01 6.91 -16.51
C VAL A 8 0.18 7.56 -17.60
N VAL A 9 -0.99 8.10 -17.23
CA VAL A 9 -1.84 8.83 -18.16
C VAL A 9 -1.15 10.14 -18.53
N GLU A 10 -1.15 10.48 -19.82
CA GLU A 10 -0.61 11.76 -20.30
C GLU A 10 -1.30 12.93 -19.59
N PRO A 11 -0.52 13.84 -18.96
CA PRO A 11 -1.08 15.00 -18.30
C PRO A 11 -1.50 16.06 -19.32
N GLU A 12 -2.43 16.94 -18.93
CA GLU A 12 -2.80 18.11 -19.74
C GLU A 12 -1.61 19.06 -19.92
N ASN A 13 -0.77 19.20 -18.89
CA ASN A 13 0.49 19.94 -18.95
C ASN A 13 1.68 18.99 -18.66
N PRO A 14 2.51 18.68 -19.67
CA PRO A 14 3.70 17.83 -19.49
C PRO A 14 4.70 18.37 -18.46
N GLU A 15 4.81 19.69 -18.30
CA GLU A 15 5.76 20.33 -17.39
C GLU A 15 5.32 20.28 -15.92
N ASP A 16 4.02 20.12 -15.66
CA ASP A 16 3.51 20.01 -14.29
C ASP A 16 3.74 18.60 -13.76
N GLU A 17 4.79 18.36 -12.99
CA GLU A 17 5.07 17.03 -12.41
C GLU A 17 4.28 16.74 -11.12
N THR A 18 3.56 17.73 -10.58
CA THR A 18 2.88 17.63 -9.28
C THR A 18 1.55 16.88 -9.35
N CYS A 19 1.01 16.69 -10.55
CA CYS A 19 -0.28 16.04 -10.79
C CYS A 19 -0.16 14.92 -11.83
N ARG A 20 -0.38 13.67 -11.42
CA ARG A 20 -0.36 12.50 -12.33
C ARG A 20 -1.47 11.51 -11.99
N THR A 21 -1.95 10.82 -13.02
CA THR A 21 -2.85 9.66 -12.87
C THR A 21 -2.11 8.41 -13.32
N PHE A 22 -2.12 7.39 -12.46
CA PHE A 22 -1.48 6.11 -12.65
C PHE A 22 -2.54 5.04 -12.86
N VAL A 23 -2.40 4.23 -13.91
CA VAL A 23 -3.26 3.07 -14.16
C VAL A 23 -2.51 1.83 -13.71
N MET A 24 -3.04 1.15 -12.71
CA MET A 24 -2.50 -0.13 -12.20
C MET A 24 -3.41 -1.25 -12.66
N TYR A 25 -2.87 -2.15 -13.48
CA TYR A 25 -3.60 -3.31 -13.99
C TYR A 25 -3.51 -4.48 -13.01
N ASN A 26 -4.55 -5.30 -13.01
CA ASN A 26 -4.72 -6.47 -12.15
C ASN A 26 -4.74 -6.12 -10.65
N GLU A 27 -5.14 -4.90 -10.33
CA GLU A 27 -5.26 -4.37 -8.97
C GLU A 27 -6.67 -3.86 -8.72
N ASP A 28 -7.10 -3.87 -7.47
CA ASP A 28 -8.45 -3.50 -7.04
C ASP A 28 -8.46 -2.62 -5.78
N HIS A 29 -9.59 -2.58 -5.08
CA HIS A 29 -9.78 -1.84 -3.83
C HIS A 29 -8.76 -2.19 -2.74
N THR A 30 -8.18 -3.40 -2.77
CA THR A 30 -7.22 -3.88 -1.78
C THR A 30 -5.95 -3.02 -1.81
N LEU A 31 -5.24 -2.98 -2.93
CA LEU A 31 -4.07 -2.12 -3.09
C LEU A 31 -4.48 -0.64 -3.16
N GLY A 32 -5.55 -0.33 -3.91
CA GLY A 32 -5.98 1.04 -4.13
C GLY A 32 -6.30 1.80 -2.84
N ASN A 33 -7.10 1.21 -1.94
CA ASN A 33 -7.46 1.86 -0.69
C ASN A 33 -6.29 1.96 0.29
N SER A 34 -5.50 0.90 0.39
CA SER A 34 -4.33 0.84 1.29
C SER A 34 -3.29 1.88 0.89
N LEU A 35 -2.94 1.93 -0.39
CA LEU A 35 -1.97 2.87 -0.93
C LEU A 35 -2.49 4.31 -0.86
N ARG A 36 -3.76 4.56 -1.20
CA ARG A 36 -4.39 5.87 -1.00
C ARG A 36 -4.25 6.34 0.44
N TYR A 37 -4.55 5.47 1.41
CA TYR A 37 -4.48 5.84 2.82
C TYR A 37 -3.07 6.26 3.24
N ILE A 38 -2.05 5.48 2.86
CA ILE A 38 -0.65 5.77 3.17
C ILE A 38 -0.21 7.08 2.51
N ILE A 39 -0.47 7.27 1.22
CA ILE A 39 -0.08 8.47 0.48
C ILE A 39 -0.72 9.73 1.09
N MET A 40 -1.99 9.66 1.50
CA MET A 40 -2.68 10.77 2.17
C MET A 40 -2.11 11.15 3.54
N LYS A 41 -1.22 10.34 4.14
CA LYS A 41 -0.50 10.71 5.37
C LYS A 41 0.67 11.66 5.11
N ASN A 42 1.16 11.74 3.88
CA ASN A 42 2.22 12.68 3.54
C ASN A 42 1.64 14.13 3.51
N PRO A 43 2.14 15.07 4.34
CA PRO A 43 1.65 16.45 4.36
C PRO A 43 1.89 17.22 3.05
N GLU A 44 2.80 16.74 2.20
CA GLU A 44 3.07 17.33 0.89
C GLU A 44 2.03 16.92 -0.17
N VAL A 45 1.10 16.02 0.17
CA VAL A 45 0.03 15.58 -0.73
C VAL A 45 -1.23 16.39 -0.47
N GLN A 46 -1.72 17.06 -1.51
CA GLN A 46 -3.00 17.76 -1.47
C GLN A 46 -4.17 16.78 -1.68
N PHE A 47 -4.01 15.85 -2.62
CA PHE A 47 -5.06 14.92 -2.98
C PHE A 47 -4.48 13.60 -3.46
N CYS A 48 -5.08 12.51 -2.98
CA CYS A 48 -4.89 11.17 -3.51
C CYS A 48 -6.25 10.45 -3.52
N GLY A 49 -6.62 9.93 -4.68
CA GLY A 49 -7.87 9.19 -4.88
C GLY A 49 -7.66 8.04 -5.84
N TYR A 50 -8.42 6.95 -5.66
CA TYR A 50 -8.45 5.86 -6.63
C TYR A 50 -9.88 5.57 -7.07
N SER A 51 -10.04 5.08 -8.29
CA SER A 51 -11.31 4.59 -8.82
C SER A 51 -11.12 3.31 -9.61
N VAL A 52 -12.13 2.43 -9.55
CA VAL A 52 -12.27 1.31 -10.48
C VAL A 52 -13.16 1.83 -11.62
N PRO A 53 -12.63 2.01 -12.84
CA PRO A 53 -13.39 2.62 -13.94
C PRO A 53 -14.60 1.75 -14.33
N HIS A 54 -14.47 0.43 -14.25
CA HIS A 54 -15.56 -0.50 -14.49
C HIS A 54 -15.34 -1.82 -13.72
N PRO A 55 -16.35 -2.42 -13.06
CA PRO A 55 -16.18 -3.65 -12.26
C PRO A 55 -15.66 -4.87 -13.04
N SER A 56 -15.89 -4.91 -14.36
CA SER A 56 -15.41 -5.99 -15.24
C SER A 56 -13.98 -5.79 -15.73
N GLU A 57 -13.36 -4.64 -15.46
CA GLU A 57 -11.96 -4.38 -15.78
C GLU A 57 -11.12 -4.52 -14.51
N SER A 58 -10.14 -5.42 -14.53
CA SER A 58 -9.20 -5.54 -13.42
C SER A 58 -8.12 -4.45 -13.56
N LYS A 59 -8.49 -3.21 -13.24
CA LYS A 59 -7.55 -2.09 -13.14
C LYS A 59 -8.11 -1.00 -12.23
N ILE A 60 -7.20 -0.21 -11.64
CA ILE A 60 -7.54 1.00 -10.90
C ILE A 60 -6.82 2.21 -11.49
N ASN A 61 -7.47 3.37 -11.39
CA ASN A 61 -6.85 4.65 -11.68
C ASN A 61 -6.54 5.34 -10.35
N LEU A 62 -5.28 5.59 -10.05
CA LEU A 62 -4.80 6.31 -8.88
C LEU A 62 -4.35 7.71 -9.29
N ARG A 63 -5.01 8.75 -8.80
CA ARG A 63 -4.65 10.15 -9.06
C ARG A 63 -4.00 10.76 -7.84
N ILE A 64 -2.84 11.39 -8.03
CA ILE A 64 -2.06 12.07 -6.99
C ILE A 64 -1.84 13.53 -7.43
N GLN A 65 -2.05 14.45 -6.49
CA GLN A 65 -1.73 15.86 -6.59
C GLN A 65 -0.97 16.31 -5.33
N THR A 66 0.14 17.00 -5.54
CA THR A 66 1.08 17.39 -4.47
C THR A 66 1.22 18.91 -4.35
N ASN A 67 1.85 19.37 -3.27
CA ASN A 67 2.21 20.76 -3.00
C ASN A 67 3.62 21.13 -3.50
N GLY A 68 4.24 20.32 -4.36
CA GLY A 68 5.63 20.55 -4.76
C GLY A 68 6.35 19.33 -5.32
N PRO A 69 6.48 18.21 -4.58
CA PRO A 69 7.25 17.07 -5.06
C PRO A 69 6.59 16.40 -6.27
N PRO A 70 7.35 15.82 -7.20
CA PRO A 70 6.78 15.06 -8.31
C PRO A 70 5.84 13.95 -7.82
N ALA A 71 4.67 13.82 -8.45
CA ALA A 71 3.68 12.80 -8.07
C ALA A 71 4.23 11.37 -8.15
N VAL A 72 5.20 11.13 -9.05
CA VAL A 72 5.91 9.85 -9.19
C VAL A 72 6.74 9.50 -7.96
N ASP A 73 7.41 10.49 -7.37
CA ASP A 73 8.24 10.30 -6.17
C ASP A 73 7.35 10.04 -4.95
N VAL A 74 6.23 10.75 -4.85
CA VAL A 74 5.21 10.50 -3.82
C VAL A 74 4.64 9.08 -3.95
N LEU A 75 4.33 8.61 -5.16
CA LEU A 75 3.87 7.24 -5.38
C LEU A 75 4.91 6.22 -4.92
N ARG A 76 6.18 6.40 -5.33
CA ARG A 76 7.29 5.51 -4.94
C ARG A 76 7.44 5.45 -3.44
N ARG A 77 7.43 6.61 -2.77
CA ARG A 77 7.50 6.71 -1.32
C ARG A 77 6.33 6.02 -0.63
N GLY A 78 5.10 6.23 -1.12
CA GLY A 78 3.90 5.59 -0.58
C GLY A 78 3.95 4.06 -0.66
N LEU A 79 4.49 3.50 -1.75
CA LEU A 79 4.70 2.06 -1.90
C LEU A 79 5.72 1.53 -0.87
N VAL A 80 6.85 2.22 -0.70
CA VAL A 80 7.88 1.83 0.30
C VAL A 80 7.32 1.89 1.72
N GLU A 81 6.59 2.95 2.06
CA GLU A 81 5.96 3.11 3.37
C GLU A 81 4.89 2.03 3.61
N LEU A 82 4.08 1.68 2.60
CA LEU A 82 3.11 0.60 2.70
C LEU A 82 3.81 -0.75 2.99
N THR A 83 4.89 -1.07 2.27
CA THR A 83 5.69 -2.28 2.52
C THR A 83 6.25 -2.28 3.94
N ALA A 84 6.81 -1.18 4.41
CA ALA A 84 7.36 -1.08 5.76
C ALA A 84 6.29 -1.33 6.85
N VAL A 85 5.06 -0.84 6.64
CA VAL A 85 3.93 -1.12 7.54
C VAL A 85 3.60 -2.62 7.55
N CYS A 86 3.54 -3.26 6.37
CA CYS A 86 3.29 -4.69 6.28
C CYS A 86 4.38 -5.52 6.99
N GLU A 87 5.65 -5.17 6.80
CA GLU A 87 6.78 -5.84 7.46
C GLU A 87 6.72 -5.68 8.98
N HIS A 88 6.38 -4.48 9.47
CA HIS A 88 6.24 -4.22 10.90
C HIS A 88 5.10 -5.04 11.53
N VAL A 89 3.94 -5.10 10.86
CA VAL A 89 2.79 -5.89 11.31
C VAL A 89 3.14 -7.38 11.33
N LEU A 90 3.78 -7.90 10.28
CA LEU A 90 4.20 -9.29 10.19
C LEU A 90 5.19 -9.64 11.31
N THR A 91 6.23 -8.84 11.51
CA THR A 91 7.25 -9.04 12.54
C THR A 91 6.62 -9.07 13.94
N THR A 92 5.72 -8.12 14.21
CA THR A 92 5.02 -8.03 15.50
C THR A 92 4.12 -9.25 15.72
N PHE A 93 3.38 -9.67 14.69
CA PHE A 93 2.55 -10.85 14.74
C PHE A 93 3.37 -12.12 15.00
N GLU A 94 4.43 -12.36 14.24
CA GLU A 94 5.29 -13.53 14.41
C GLU A 94 5.95 -13.57 15.80
N THR A 95 6.41 -12.41 16.29
CA THR A 95 7.01 -12.30 17.62
C THR A 95 6.00 -12.68 18.72
N THR A 96 4.80 -12.12 18.66
CA THR A 96 3.75 -12.38 19.66
C THR A 96 3.25 -13.82 19.62
N VAL A 97 3.06 -14.40 18.42
CA VAL A 97 2.68 -15.81 18.25
C VAL A 97 3.76 -16.75 18.78
N ASN A 98 5.04 -16.46 18.53
CA ASN A 98 6.13 -17.29 19.02
C ASN A 98 6.24 -17.25 20.55
N ASN A 99 6.02 -16.09 21.17
CA ASN A 99 6.01 -15.97 22.63
C ASN A 99 4.86 -16.79 23.24
N PHE A 100 3.65 -16.67 22.69
CA PHE A 100 2.49 -17.42 23.14
C PHE A 100 2.68 -18.95 23.03
N LYS A 101 3.28 -19.43 21.93
CA LYS A 101 3.60 -20.86 21.76
C LYS A 101 4.61 -21.36 22.80
N ARG A 102 5.61 -20.55 23.16
CA ARG A 102 6.60 -20.91 24.21
C ARG A 102 5.95 -21.00 25.58
N GLU A 103 5.05 -20.09 25.90
CA GLU A 103 4.33 -20.08 27.17
C GLU A 103 3.41 -21.32 27.31
N GLN A 104 2.65 -21.67 26.26
CA GLN A 104 1.79 -22.86 26.30
C GLN A 104 2.56 -24.20 26.23
N GLY A 105 3.70 -24.25 25.56
CA GLY A 105 4.56 -25.44 25.55
C GLY A 105 5.25 -25.73 26.90
N SER A 106 5.17 -24.82 27.86
CA SER A 106 5.71 -25.00 29.22
C SER A 106 4.67 -25.47 30.25
N ALA A 107 3.41 -25.64 29.84
CA ALA A 107 2.31 -26.12 30.67
C ALA A 107 1.92 -27.57 30.30
N GLU A 108 2.84 -28.53 30.48
CA GLU A 108 2.46 -29.94 30.60
C GLU A 108 2.11 -30.26 32.07
N PRO A 109 1.12 -31.14 32.32
CA PRO A 109 0.55 -31.33 33.64
C PRO A 109 1.58 -31.93 34.60
N MET A 110 1.78 -31.28 35.75
CA MET A 110 2.42 -31.89 36.91
C MET A 110 1.61 -33.15 37.28
N ASP A 111 2.14 -34.32 36.94
CA ASP A 111 1.62 -35.61 37.39
C ASP A 111 1.77 -35.68 38.92
N THR A 112 0.69 -35.40 39.64
CA THR A 112 0.61 -35.66 41.08
C THR A 112 0.28 -37.13 41.27
N SER A 113 1.34 -37.94 41.31
CA SER A 113 1.31 -39.32 41.84
C SER A 113 0.96 -39.36 43.33
#